data_AF-A0A3D4NKV6-F1
#
_entry.id   AF-A0A3D4NKV6-F1
#
_cell.length_a   1.000
_cell.length_b   1.000
_cell.length_c   1.000
_cell.angle_alpha   90.00
_cell.angle_beta   90.00
_cell.angle_gamma   90.00
#
_symmetry.space_group_name_H-M   'P 1'
#
loop_
_entity.id
_entity.type
_entity.pdbx_description
1 polymer ?
#
loop_
_entity_poly.entity_id
_entity_poly.type
_entity_poly.pdbx_seq_one_letter_code
_entity_poly.pdbx_strand_id
1 'polypeptide(L)'
;MSTEPGGPHRLSENDLRQCLRIAGGGTLGLLICKVFNLEYGAFFCVYPMLVLGLVPTLNAHLVRQFLAQGVVVSVEVGVLYGLFGDRPVLAVPIVFLLFLYRFALMAKGPLFFFSALSAVFLSILLHFSSYPQTDVIDLLWCNGAAIWLSAAIAGLMFYLFPDATPRSPRQPIQKDLPSQRHEALLGATVATASFVAFQCLDLKDSLSAQVASILILFPMHWKGAHFAGRIRAIGTLMGCAVGFIM
;
A
#
# COMPACT_ATOMS: atom_id res chain seq x y z
N MET A 1 36.03 4.23 -15.69
CA MET A 1 36.67 4.87 -14.53
C MET A 1 36.25 6.34 -14.53
N SER A 2 35.22 6.64 -13.74
CA SER A 2 34.76 8.00 -13.44
C SER A 2 34.22 7.98 -12.00
N THR A 3 35.15 8.16 -11.07
CA THR A 3 34.94 8.66 -9.70
C THR A 3 34.41 10.10 -9.83
N GLU A 4 33.26 10.49 -9.30
CA GLU A 4 32.93 10.88 -7.90
C GLU A 4 31.53 11.54 -7.91
N PRO A 5 30.92 11.98 -6.78
CA PRO A 5 30.89 11.45 -5.41
C PRO A 5 29.44 11.33 -4.87
N GLY A 6 29.28 10.72 -3.69
CA GLY A 6 28.04 10.76 -2.91
C GLY A 6 27.73 12.18 -2.38
N GLY A 7 27.25 13.06 -3.25
CA GLY A 7 26.60 14.32 -2.87
C GLY A 7 25.11 14.10 -2.55
N PRO A 8 24.48 14.94 -1.71
CA PRO A 8 23.06 14.83 -1.43
C PRO A 8 22.27 14.90 -2.74
N HIS A 9 21.44 13.88 -2.99
CA HIS A 9 20.52 13.87 -4.12
C HIS A 9 19.66 15.12 -4.05
N ARG A 10 19.92 16.11 -4.93
CA ARG A 10 19.12 17.33 -4.99
C ARG A 10 17.74 16.95 -5.47
N LEU A 11 16.72 17.19 -4.65
CA LEU A 11 15.31 17.04 -5.01
C LEU A 11 15.06 17.79 -6.33
N SER A 12 14.67 17.08 -7.38
CA SER A 12 14.22 17.74 -8.59
C SER A 12 12.89 18.43 -8.34
N GLU A 13 12.52 19.36 -9.23
CA GLU A 13 11.23 20.04 -9.13
C GLU A 13 10.05 19.05 -9.18
N ASN A 14 10.17 18.00 -10.01
CA ASN A 14 9.18 16.94 -10.07
C ASN A 14 9.11 16.11 -8.78
N ASP A 15 10.24 15.90 -8.10
CA ASP A 15 10.26 15.17 -6.83
C ASP A 15 9.57 15.99 -5.74
N LEU A 16 9.83 17.30 -5.70
CA LEU A 16 9.14 18.22 -4.79
C LEU A 16 7.64 18.22 -5.02
N ARG A 17 7.20 18.35 -6.28
CA ARG A 17 5.76 18.31 -6.63
C ARG A 17 5.12 16.97 -6.28
N GLN A 18 5.85 15.86 -6.45
CA GLN A 18 5.37 14.54 -6.01
C GLN A 18 5.23 14.47 -4.49
N CYS A 19 6.22 14.95 -3.73
CA CYS A 19 6.13 15.02 -2.28
C CYS A 19 4.93 15.86 -1.82
N LEU A 20 4.68 17.01 -2.47
CA LEU A 20 3.52 17.86 -2.18
C LEU A 20 2.20 17.16 -2.48
N ARG A 21 2.09 16.42 -3.59
CA ARG A 21 0.89 15.61 -3.89
C ARG A 21 0.66 14.55 -2.81
N ILE A 22 1.70 13.78 -2.47
CA ILE A 22 1.60 12.68 -1.50
C ILE A 22 1.21 13.22 -0.11
N ALA A 23 1.93 14.24 0.37
CA ALA A 23 1.68 14.85 1.67
C ALA A 23 0.31 15.55 1.69
N GLY A 24 0.04 16.42 0.72
CA GLY A 24 -1.22 17.16 0.61
C GLY A 24 -2.43 16.23 0.46
N GLY A 25 -2.32 15.17 -0.35
CA GLY A 25 -3.38 14.20 -0.54
C GLY A 25 -3.67 13.38 0.73
N GLY A 26 -2.62 12.90 1.41
CA GLY A 26 -2.77 12.17 2.68
C GLY A 26 -3.37 13.05 3.78
N THR A 27 -2.85 14.28 3.94
CA THR A 27 -3.35 15.25 4.93
C THR A 27 -4.80 15.66 4.64
N LEU A 28 -5.15 15.93 3.38
CA LEU A 28 -6.51 16.29 3.00
C LEU A 28 -7.49 15.13 3.26
N GLY A 29 -7.11 13.90 2.93
CA GLY A 29 -7.93 12.72 3.21
C GLY A 29 -8.17 12.52 4.71
N LEU A 30 -7.12 12.65 5.52
CA LEU A 30 -7.22 12.58 6.98
C LEU A 30 -8.08 13.72 7.55
N LEU A 31 -7.90 14.95 7.04
CA LEU A 31 -8.68 16.12 7.44
C LEU A 31 -10.17 15.89 7.20
N ILE A 32 -10.55 15.45 6.00
CA ILE A 32 -11.95 15.16 5.64
C ILE A 32 -12.51 14.08 6.56
N CYS A 33 -11.79 12.98 6.78
CA CYS A 33 -12.20 11.95 7.72
C CYS A 33 -12.47 12.51 9.12
N LYS A 34 -11.61 13.39 9.65
CA LYS A 34 -11.80 14.00 10.96
C LYS A 34 -12.94 15.02 11.02
N VAL A 35 -13.12 15.83 9.97
CA VAL A 35 -14.22 16.81 9.89
C VAL A 35 -15.58 16.13 9.86
N PHE A 36 -15.70 15.01 9.14
CA PHE A 36 -16.94 14.23 9.05
C PHE A 36 -17.08 13.16 10.13
N ASN A 37 -16.12 13.10 11.08
CA ASN A 37 -16.08 12.11 12.16
C ASN A 37 -16.23 10.66 11.67
N LEU A 38 -15.56 10.32 10.56
CA LEU A 38 -15.56 8.98 9.97
C LEU A 38 -14.58 8.06 10.71
N GLU A 39 -14.91 6.77 10.78
CA GLU A 39 -14.02 5.76 11.34
C GLU A 39 -12.89 5.39 10.37
N TYR A 40 -11.90 4.62 10.86
CA TYR A 40 -10.79 4.09 10.05
C TYR A 40 -10.03 5.13 9.22
N GLY A 41 -9.67 6.26 9.84
CA GLY A 41 -8.93 7.36 9.19
C GLY A 41 -7.63 6.96 8.47
N ALA A 42 -7.05 5.80 8.82
CA ALA A 42 -5.95 5.20 8.09
C ALA A 42 -6.28 4.96 6.60
N PHE A 43 -7.49 4.50 6.26
CA PHE A 43 -7.88 4.30 4.85
C PHE A 43 -7.88 5.62 4.09
N PHE A 44 -8.50 6.65 4.68
CA PHE A 44 -8.62 7.97 4.08
C PHE A 44 -7.26 8.66 3.90
N CYS A 45 -6.24 8.31 4.68
CA CYS A 45 -4.88 8.81 4.53
C CYS A 45 -4.01 7.96 3.58
N VAL A 46 -4.02 6.63 3.76
CA VAL A 46 -3.12 5.71 3.05
C VAL A 46 -3.51 5.54 1.59
N TYR A 47 -4.80 5.50 1.25
CA TYR A 47 -5.25 5.41 -0.14
C TYR A 47 -4.70 6.55 -1.02
N PRO A 48 -4.94 7.84 -0.71
CA PRO A 48 -4.44 8.92 -1.54
C PRO A 48 -2.91 8.97 -1.56
N MET A 49 -2.27 8.68 -0.42
CA MET A 49 -0.81 8.62 -0.34
C MET A 49 -0.21 7.59 -1.31
N LEU A 50 -0.77 6.38 -1.37
CA LEU A 50 -0.26 5.32 -2.25
C LEU A 50 -0.61 5.56 -3.71
N VAL A 51 -1.81 6.05 -4.01
CA VAL A 51 -2.20 6.40 -5.39
C VAL A 51 -1.27 7.49 -5.92
N LEU A 52 -1.06 8.57 -5.17
CA LEU A 52 -0.21 9.69 -5.59
C LEU A 52 1.28 9.35 -5.55
N GLY A 53 1.68 8.37 -4.73
CA GLY A 53 3.06 7.90 -4.65
C GLY A 53 3.46 6.95 -5.77
N LEU A 54 2.55 6.06 -6.20
CA LEU A 54 2.85 5.00 -7.17
C LEU A 54 2.52 5.38 -8.61
N VAL A 55 1.60 6.33 -8.82
CA VAL A 55 1.15 6.72 -10.15
C VAL A 55 1.93 7.94 -10.64
N PRO A 56 2.70 7.83 -11.73
CA PRO A 56 3.40 8.98 -12.30
C PRO A 56 2.44 9.95 -13.01
N THR A 57 1.42 9.41 -13.69
CA THR A 57 0.41 10.16 -14.45
C THR A 57 -0.96 9.52 -14.31
N LEU A 58 -2.02 10.32 -14.13
CA LEU A 58 -3.39 9.79 -14.09
C LEU A 58 -3.82 9.32 -15.48
N ASN A 59 -4.23 8.06 -15.56
CA ASN A 59 -4.79 7.46 -16.77
C ASN A 59 -6.06 6.68 -16.39
N ALA A 60 -7.07 6.68 -17.26
CA ALA A 60 -8.28 5.88 -17.11
C ALA A 60 -8.01 4.39 -16.85
N HIS A 61 -6.91 3.83 -17.38
CA HIS A 61 -6.53 2.46 -17.04
C HIS A 61 -6.13 2.28 -15.56
N LEU A 62 -5.35 3.21 -15.01
CA LEU A 62 -4.95 3.17 -13.59
C LEU A 62 -6.13 3.44 -12.66
N VAL A 63 -7.04 4.35 -13.05
CA VAL A 63 -8.30 4.58 -12.32
C VAL A 63 -9.15 3.31 -12.28
N ARG A 64 -9.27 2.59 -13.40
CA ARG A 64 -9.96 1.28 -13.43
C ARG A 64 -9.29 0.26 -12.52
N GLN A 65 -7.95 0.15 -12.54
CA GLN A 65 -7.21 -0.72 -11.63
C GLN A 65 -7.45 -0.33 -10.15
N PHE A 66 -7.51 0.96 -9.86
CA PHE A 66 -7.75 1.50 -8.52
C PHE A 66 -9.16 1.20 -7.99
N LEU A 67 -10.19 1.33 -8.82
CA LEU A 67 -11.55 1.00 -8.41
C LEU A 67 -11.74 -0.52 -8.32
N ALA A 68 -11.18 -1.27 -9.29
CA ALA A 68 -11.28 -2.73 -9.31
C ALA A 68 -10.62 -3.37 -8.08
N GLN A 69 -9.45 -2.89 -7.63
CA GLN A 69 -8.82 -3.47 -6.43
C GLN A 69 -9.70 -3.35 -5.21
N GLY A 70 -10.40 -2.23 -5.06
CA GLY A 70 -11.24 -1.96 -3.91
C GLY A 70 -12.40 -2.92 -3.82
N VAL A 71 -13.08 -3.16 -4.95
CA VAL A 71 -14.18 -4.12 -5.03
C VAL A 71 -13.69 -5.53 -4.77
N VAL A 72 -12.60 -5.96 -5.42
CA VAL A 72 -12.08 -7.33 -5.29
C VAL A 72 -11.64 -7.60 -3.85
N VAL A 73 -10.86 -6.71 -3.23
CA VAL A 73 -10.41 -6.88 -1.83
C VAL A 73 -11.60 -6.89 -0.87
N SER A 74 -12.58 -6.02 -1.07
CA SER A 74 -13.77 -5.96 -0.19
C SER A 74 -14.58 -7.26 -0.25
N VAL A 75 -14.76 -7.82 -1.44
CA VAL A 75 -15.45 -9.10 -1.63
C VAL A 75 -14.64 -10.24 -1.02
N GLU A 76 -13.33 -10.31 -1.28
CA GLU A 76 -12.45 -11.35 -0.73
C GLU A 76 -12.47 -11.38 0.80
N VAL A 77 -12.33 -10.21 1.43
CA VAL A 77 -12.35 -10.10 2.90
C VAL A 77 -13.74 -10.39 3.45
N GLY A 78 -14.80 -9.86 2.83
CA GLY A 78 -16.18 -10.14 3.25
C GLY A 78 -16.52 -11.63 3.21
N VAL A 79 -16.10 -12.33 2.14
CA VAL A 79 -16.28 -13.79 2.01
C VAL A 79 -15.42 -14.55 3.02
N LEU A 80 -14.14 -14.19 3.17
CA LEU A 80 -13.25 -14.86 4.11
C LEU A 80 -13.76 -14.72 5.55
N TYR A 81 -14.17 -13.52 5.94
CA TYR A 81 -14.74 -13.26 7.26
C TYR A 81 -16.07 -14.01 7.46
N GLY A 82 -16.98 -13.96 6.48
CA GLY A 82 -18.28 -14.63 6.58
C GLY A 82 -18.20 -16.16 6.67
N LEU A 83 -17.17 -16.78 6.07
CA LEU A 83 -17.00 -18.24 6.08
C LEU A 83 -16.04 -18.75 7.17
N PHE A 84 -15.02 -17.97 7.53
CA PHE A 84 -13.90 -18.40 8.36
C PHE A 84 -13.61 -17.47 9.56
N GLY A 85 -14.46 -16.48 9.85
CA GLY A 85 -14.27 -15.52 10.95
C GLY A 85 -13.98 -16.18 12.30
N ASP A 86 -14.66 -17.28 12.62
CA ASP A 86 -14.46 -18.03 13.86
C ASP A 86 -13.29 -19.02 13.81
N ARG A 87 -12.61 -19.17 12.67
CA ARG A 87 -11.60 -20.21 12.41
C ARG A 87 -10.32 -19.63 11.80
N PRO A 88 -9.57 -18.79 12.55
CA PRO A 88 -8.41 -18.07 12.03
C PRO A 88 -7.32 -19.00 11.50
N VAL A 89 -7.13 -20.18 12.09
CA VAL A 89 -6.14 -21.18 11.65
C VAL A 89 -6.44 -21.68 10.22
N LEU A 90 -7.72 -21.85 9.87
CA LEU A 90 -8.12 -22.26 8.52
C LEU A 90 -8.05 -21.12 7.51
N ALA A 91 -8.10 -19.87 7.98
CA ALA A 91 -7.97 -18.70 7.13
C ALA A 91 -6.51 -18.48 6.66
N VAL A 92 -5.50 -18.87 7.44
CA VAL A 92 -4.08 -18.62 7.12
C VAL A 92 -3.64 -19.18 5.75
N PRO A 93 -3.93 -20.45 5.37
CA PRO A 93 -3.63 -20.94 4.03
C PRO A 93 -4.32 -20.15 2.91
N ILE A 94 -5.54 -19.66 3.15
CA ILE A 94 -6.28 -18.85 2.18
C ILE A 94 -5.63 -17.47 2.05
N VAL A 95 -5.26 -16.84 3.16
CA VAL A 95 -4.50 -15.58 3.18
C VAL A 95 -3.19 -15.72 2.41
N PHE A 96 -2.48 -16.84 2.58
CA PHE A 96 -1.28 -17.14 1.79
C PHE A 96 -1.57 -17.19 0.29
N LEU A 97 -2.62 -17.89 -0.13
CA LEU A 97 -3.01 -17.97 -1.54
C LEU A 97 -3.43 -16.61 -2.11
N LEU A 98 -4.13 -15.78 -1.33
CA LEU A 98 -4.52 -14.43 -1.74
C LEU A 98 -3.27 -13.56 -1.95
N PHE A 99 -2.32 -13.57 -1.00
CA PHE A 99 -1.05 -12.86 -1.19
C PHE A 99 -0.24 -13.41 -2.37
N LEU A 100 -0.16 -14.74 -2.53
CA LEU A 100 0.52 -15.38 -3.66
C LEU A 100 -0.06 -14.93 -4.99
N TYR A 101 -1.38 -14.88 -5.11
CA TYR A 101 -2.07 -14.34 -6.28
C TYR A 101 -1.66 -12.87 -6.54
N ARG A 102 -1.70 -11.99 -5.53
CA ARG A 102 -1.31 -10.57 -5.71
C ARG A 102 0.14 -10.42 -6.13
N PHE A 103 1.06 -11.10 -5.45
CA PHE A 103 2.48 -11.02 -5.79
C PHE A 103 2.80 -11.65 -7.15
N ALA A 104 2.09 -12.71 -7.55
CA ALA A 104 2.22 -13.27 -8.90
C ALA A 104 1.73 -12.30 -10.00
N LEU A 105 0.63 -11.57 -9.78
CA LEU A 105 0.19 -10.53 -10.73
C LEU A 105 1.14 -9.33 -10.75
N MET A 106 1.70 -8.96 -9.58
CA MET A 106 2.70 -7.91 -9.48
C MET A 106 3.96 -8.25 -10.27
N ALA A 107 4.42 -9.50 -10.21
CA ALA A 107 5.60 -9.98 -10.94
C ALA A 107 5.41 -9.96 -12.47
N LYS A 108 4.17 -10.13 -12.98
CA LYS A 108 3.86 -10.12 -14.41
C LYS A 108 3.94 -8.74 -15.06
N GLY A 109 3.58 -7.67 -14.33
CA GLY A 109 3.71 -6.28 -14.78
C GLY A 109 2.41 -5.54 -15.15
N PRO A 110 1.54 -6.02 -16.07
CA PRO A 110 0.38 -5.26 -16.55
C PRO A 110 -0.60 -4.82 -15.46
N LEU A 111 -0.74 -5.62 -14.39
CA LEU A 111 -1.62 -5.38 -13.25
C LEU A 111 -0.81 -5.02 -11.98
N PHE A 112 0.39 -4.46 -12.14
CA PHE A 112 1.25 -4.10 -11.02
C PHE A 112 0.54 -3.20 -10.01
N PHE A 113 -0.09 -2.12 -10.50
CA PHE A 113 -0.73 -1.13 -9.63
C PHE A 113 -1.96 -1.69 -8.90
N PHE A 114 -2.83 -2.40 -9.62
CA PHE A 114 -3.93 -3.17 -9.03
C PHE A 114 -3.42 -4.07 -7.91
N SER A 115 -2.40 -4.87 -8.19
CA SER A 115 -1.90 -5.89 -7.26
C SER A 115 -1.17 -5.28 -6.06
N ALA A 116 -0.44 -4.19 -6.26
CA ALA A 116 0.27 -3.47 -5.21
C ALA A 116 -0.68 -2.85 -4.19
N LEU A 117 -1.68 -2.10 -4.66
CA LEU A 117 -2.69 -1.56 -3.77
C LEU A 117 -3.49 -2.68 -3.11
N SER A 118 -3.88 -3.69 -3.88
CA SER A 118 -4.63 -4.81 -3.33
C SER A 118 -3.87 -5.54 -2.23
N ALA A 119 -2.56 -5.77 -2.37
CA ALA A 119 -1.77 -6.45 -1.34
C ALA A 119 -1.74 -5.63 -0.03
N VAL A 120 -1.59 -4.31 -0.14
CA VAL A 120 -1.59 -3.44 1.04
C VAL A 120 -2.97 -3.42 1.70
N PHE A 121 -4.04 -3.15 0.94
CA PHE A 121 -5.38 -3.03 1.51
C PHE A 121 -5.95 -4.37 1.96
N LEU A 122 -5.65 -5.46 1.26
CA LEU A 122 -5.96 -6.80 1.75
C LEU A 122 -5.32 -7.03 3.12
N SER A 123 -4.05 -6.67 3.31
CA SER A 123 -3.39 -6.78 4.61
C SER A 123 -4.10 -5.95 5.69
N ILE A 124 -4.46 -4.70 5.41
CA ILE A 124 -5.11 -3.81 6.40
C ILE A 124 -6.52 -4.33 6.76
N LEU A 125 -7.31 -4.72 5.76
CA LEU A 125 -8.66 -5.21 6.00
C LEU A 125 -8.64 -6.55 6.74
N LEU A 126 -7.74 -7.48 6.35
CA LEU A 126 -7.58 -8.74 7.07
C LEU A 126 -7.17 -8.51 8.53
N HIS A 127 -6.24 -7.59 8.78
CA HIS A 127 -5.83 -7.19 10.12
C HIS A 127 -7.01 -6.71 10.95
N PHE A 128 -7.78 -5.73 10.49
CA PHE A 128 -8.91 -5.25 11.28
C PHE A 128 -10.00 -6.33 11.45
N SER A 129 -10.32 -7.07 10.38
CA SER A 129 -11.37 -8.10 10.42
C SER A 129 -11.05 -9.28 11.35
N SER A 130 -9.79 -9.46 11.70
CA SER A 130 -9.35 -10.52 12.61
C SER A 130 -9.68 -10.24 14.08
N TYR A 131 -9.95 -8.98 14.43
CA TYR A 131 -10.25 -8.57 15.79
C TYR A 131 -11.75 -8.67 16.07
N PRO A 132 -12.18 -9.34 17.16
CA PRO A 132 -13.60 -9.57 17.44
C PRO A 132 -14.43 -8.28 17.61
N GLN A 133 -13.80 -7.16 17.94
CA GLN A 133 -14.48 -5.89 18.20
C GLN A 133 -14.71 -5.08 16.92
N THR A 134 -14.19 -5.51 15.78
CA THR A 134 -14.31 -4.79 14.52
C THR A 134 -15.64 -5.11 13.85
N ASP A 135 -16.46 -4.09 13.58
CA ASP A 135 -17.58 -4.23 12.66
C ASP A 135 -17.04 -4.28 11.23
N VAL A 136 -17.06 -5.49 10.64
CA VAL A 136 -16.53 -5.71 9.29
C VAL A 136 -17.39 -5.07 8.21
N ILE A 137 -18.69 -4.92 8.42
CA ILE A 137 -19.56 -4.28 7.43
C ILE A 137 -19.25 -2.79 7.38
N ASP A 138 -19.11 -2.14 8.54
CA ASP A 138 -18.72 -0.73 8.60
C ASP A 138 -17.29 -0.52 8.05
N LEU A 139 -16.36 -1.43 8.36
CA LEU A 139 -15.01 -1.43 7.81
C LEU A 139 -15.02 -1.44 6.27
N LEU A 140 -15.83 -2.31 5.66
CA LEU A 140 -15.96 -2.41 4.20
C LEU A 140 -16.63 -1.16 3.59
N TRP A 141 -17.57 -0.55 4.31
CA TRP A 141 -18.21 0.69 3.88
C TRP A 141 -17.24 1.87 3.90
N CYS A 142 -16.49 2.02 5.00
CA CYS A 142 -15.43 3.01 5.14
C CYS A 142 -14.33 2.83 4.08
N ASN A 143 -13.97 1.59 3.77
CA ASN A 143 -13.03 1.28 2.69
C ASN A 143 -13.55 1.80 1.33
N GLY A 144 -14.82 1.52 1.00
CA GLY A 144 -15.47 2.02 -0.21
C GLY A 144 -15.49 3.54 -0.29
N ALA A 145 -15.88 4.22 0.80
CA ALA A 145 -15.88 5.67 0.89
C ALA A 145 -14.47 6.26 0.70
N ALA A 146 -13.45 5.66 1.31
CA ALA A 146 -12.06 6.09 1.19
C ALA A 146 -11.54 5.94 -0.26
N ILE A 147 -11.93 4.89 -0.98
CA ILE A 147 -11.57 4.71 -2.39
C ILE A 147 -12.15 5.85 -3.24
N TRP A 148 -13.44 6.14 -3.11
CA TRP A 148 -14.07 7.22 -3.87
C TRP A 148 -13.47 8.58 -3.55
N LEU A 149 -13.28 8.88 -2.26
CA LEU A 149 -12.64 10.11 -1.85
C LEU A 149 -11.20 10.21 -2.37
N SER A 150 -10.43 9.13 -2.29
CA SER A 150 -9.06 9.09 -2.77
C SER A 150 -8.97 9.31 -4.28
N ALA A 151 -9.93 8.84 -5.07
CA ALA A 151 -9.98 9.12 -6.50
C ALA A 151 -10.18 10.62 -6.76
N ALA A 152 -11.08 11.26 -6.02
CA ALA A 152 -11.33 12.70 -6.11
C ALA A 152 -10.10 13.52 -5.67
N ILE A 153 -9.49 13.17 -4.53
CA ILE A 153 -8.26 13.79 -4.04
C ILE A 153 -7.13 13.61 -5.04
N ALA A 154 -6.98 12.44 -5.64
CA ALA A 154 -5.95 12.21 -6.65
C ALA A 154 -6.14 13.17 -7.84
N GLY A 155 -7.35 13.25 -8.40
CA GLY A 155 -7.66 14.20 -9.46
C GLY A 155 -7.32 15.64 -9.09
N LEU A 156 -7.69 16.07 -7.88
CA LEU A 156 -7.40 17.41 -7.37
C LEU A 156 -5.89 17.66 -7.21
N MET A 157 -5.13 16.73 -6.64
CA MET A 157 -3.69 16.91 -6.41
C MET A 157 -2.89 16.96 -7.71
N PHE A 158 -3.28 16.18 -8.73
CA PHE A 158 -2.68 16.27 -10.06
C PHE A 158 -3.02 17.57 -10.78
N TYR A 159 -4.18 18.17 -10.48
CA TYR A 159 -4.57 19.49 -10.98
C TYR A 159 -3.80 20.62 -10.27
N LEU A 160 -3.70 20.60 -8.94
CA LEU A 160 -3.04 21.65 -8.15
C LEU A 160 -1.52 21.66 -8.32
N PHE A 161 -0.92 20.48 -8.42
CA PHE A 161 0.52 20.32 -8.58
C PHE A 161 0.78 19.54 -9.87
N PRO A 162 0.71 20.11 -11.08
CA PRO A 162 1.01 19.36 -12.32
C PRO A 162 2.51 19.00 -12.41
N ASP A 163 2.93 18.03 -13.23
CA ASP A 163 4.36 17.74 -13.42
C ASP A 163 5.06 18.93 -14.12
N ALA A 164 6.29 19.26 -13.73
CA ALA A 164 7.09 20.32 -14.36
C ALA A 164 7.61 19.87 -15.73
N THR A 165 7.98 18.60 -15.84
CA THR A 165 8.37 17.95 -17.09
C THR A 165 7.62 16.63 -17.27
N PRO A 166 7.23 16.25 -18.50
CA PRO A 166 6.53 14.99 -18.74
C PRO A 166 7.33 13.79 -18.22
N ARG A 167 6.70 12.97 -17.39
CA ARG A 167 7.32 11.73 -16.89
C ARG A 167 7.24 10.63 -17.94
N SER A 168 8.38 9.99 -18.20
CA SER A 168 8.41 8.78 -19.04
C SER A 168 7.62 7.65 -18.38
N PRO A 169 6.74 6.95 -19.13
CA PRO A 169 6.08 5.75 -18.63
C PRO A 169 7.11 4.72 -18.14
N ARG A 170 6.83 4.11 -16.99
CA ARG A 170 7.68 3.03 -16.47
C ARG A 170 7.67 1.88 -17.46
N GLN A 171 8.85 1.53 -17.99
CA GLN A 171 8.95 0.38 -18.90
C GLN A 171 8.80 -0.93 -18.11
N PRO A 172 7.98 -1.87 -18.60
CA PRO A 172 7.89 -3.19 -17.99
C PRO A 172 9.22 -3.92 -18.22
N ILE A 173 9.92 -4.26 -17.14
CA ILE A 173 11.08 -5.14 -17.20
C ILE A 173 10.54 -6.55 -17.44
N GLN A 174 10.90 -7.17 -18.56
CA GLN A 174 10.59 -8.59 -18.79
C GLN A 174 11.43 -9.43 -17.84
N LYS A 175 10.76 -10.17 -16.97
CA LYS A 175 11.37 -11.13 -16.04
C LYS A 175 11.17 -12.55 -16.56
N ASP A 176 12.15 -13.41 -16.35
CA ASP A 176 12.04 -14.84 -16.60
C ASP A 176 10.97 -15.49 -15.70
N LEU A 177 10.31 -16.54 -16.21
CA LEU A 177 9.24 -17.23 -15.46
C LEU A 177 9.71 -17.81 -14.12
N PRO A 178 10.90 -18.43 -14.01
CA PRO A 178 11.42 -18.88 -12.72
C PRO A 178 11.56 -17.73 -11.71
N SER A 179 12.15 -16.60 -12.10
CA SER A 179 12.26 -15.43 -11.22
C SER A 179 10.91 -14.94 -10.74
N GLN A 180 9.92 -14.79 -11.64
CA GLN A 180 8.56 -14.37 -11.25
C GLN A 180 7.94 -15.28 -10.17
N ARG A 181 8.16 -16.59 -10.24
CA ARG A 181 7.65 -17.56 -9.24
C ARG A 181 8.35 -17.40 -7.89
N HIS A 182 9.67 -17.27 -7.88
CA HIS A 182 10.45 -17.12 -6.64
C HIS A 182 10.12 -15.80 -5.94
N GLU A 183 10.04 -14.71 -6.70
CA GLU A 183 9.65 -13.40 -6.19
C GLU A 183 8.23 -13.42 -5.61
N ALA A 184 7.28 -14.08 -6.29
CA ALA A 184 5.91 -14.21 -5.82
C ALA A 184 5.81 -15.02 -4.51
N LEU A 185 6.53 -16.15 -4.42
CA LEU A 185 6.59 -16.98 -3.21
C LEU A 185 7.26 -16.24 -2.04
N LEU A 186 8.33 -15.47 -2.30
CA LEU A 186 8.98 -14.65 -1.29
C LEU A 186 8.02 -13.59 -0.75
N GLY A 187 7.34 -12.85 -1.64
CA GLY A 187 6.36 -11.84 -1.23
C GLY A 187 5.22 -12.45 -0.40
N ALA A 188 4.66 -13.57 -0.87
CA ALA A 188 3.54 -14.23 -0.21
C ALA A 188 3.91 -14.80 1.16
N THR A 189 5.07 -15.45 1.28
CA THR A 189 5.53 -16.01 2.55
C THR A 189 5.81 -14.92 3.58
N VAL A 190 6.51 -13.86 3.20
CA VAL A 190 6.82 -12.76 4.13
C VAL A 190 5.57 -11.96 4.52
N ALA A 191 4.66 -11.69 3.58
CA ALA A 191 3.40 -11.02 3.89
C ALA A 191 2.51 -11.85 4.83
N THR A 192 2.42 -13.17 4.59
CA THR A 192 1.65 -14.07 5.45
C THR A 192 2.28 -14.20 6.84
N ALA A 193 3.62 -14.29 6.91
CA ALA A 193 4.34 -14.29 8.18
C ALA A 193 4.12 -12.98 8.94
N SER A 194 4.11 -11.84 8.24
CA SER A 194 3.76 -10.56 8.84
C SER A 194 2.33 -10.55 9.36
N PHE A 195 1.35 -11.06 8.60
CA PHE A 195 -0.03 -11.17 9.07
C PHE A 195 -0.09 -12.01 10.36
N VAL A 196 0.44 -13.23 10.36
CA VAL A 196 0.45 -14.11 11.54
C VAL A 196 1.15 -13.46 12.73
N ALA A 197 2.29 -12.79 12.53
CA ALA A 197 3.00 -12.11 13.62
C ALA A 197 2.15 -11.00 14.25
N PHE A 198 1.44 -10.20 13.45
CA PHE A 198 0.54 -9.16 13.96
C PHE A 198 -0.64 -9.74 14.73
N GLN A 199 -1.15 -10.90 14.29
CA GLN A 199 -2.21 -11.62 15.00
C GLN A 199 -1.74 -12.22 16.33
N CYS A 200 -0.59 -12.89 16.33
CA CYS A 200 -0.08 -13.57 17.53
C CYS A 200 0.42 -12.58 18.60
N LEU A 201 0.92 -11.41 18.20
CA LEU A 201 1.44 -10.38 19.09
C LEU A 201 0.41 -9.30 19.45
N ASP A 202 -0.85 -9.45 18.99
CA ASP A 202 -1.94 -8.50 19.23
C ASP A 202 -1.58 -7.04 18.90
N LEU A 203 -0.98 -6.83 17.72
CA LEU A 203 -0.45 -5.52 17.31
C LEU A 203 -1.53 -4.65 16.64
N LYS A 204 -2.69 -4.51 17.28
CA LYS A 204 -3.87 -3.81 16.73
C LYS A 204 -3.57 -2.38 16.31
N ASP A 205 -2.88 -1.63 17.17
CA ASP A 205 -2.57 -0.21 16.98
C ASP A 205 -1.37 0.05 16.05
N SER A 206 -0.69 -1.00 15.57
CA SER A 206 0.53 -0.89 14.78
C SER A 206 0.29 -0.93 13.26
N LEU A 207 -0.84 -0.42 12.79
CA LEU A 207 -1.20 -0.43 11.36
C LEU A 207 -0.09 0.13 10.46
N SER A 208 0.55 1.23 10.88
CA SER A 208 1.63 1.86 10.11
C SER A 208 2.83 0.94 9.89
N ALA A 209 3.11 0.04 10.83
CA ALA A 209 4.14 -0.98 10.74
C ALA A 209 3.70 -2.15 9.85
N GLN A 210 2.42 -2.52 9.87
CA GLN A 210 1.88 -3.55 8.99
C GLN A 210 1.88 -3.10 7.52
N VAL A 211 1.44 -1.88 7.25
CA VAL A 211 1.51 -1.31 5.90
C VAL A 211 2.96 -1.25 5.42
N ALA A 212 3.88 -0.88 6.32
CA ALA A 212 5.31 -0.87 6.01
C ALA A 212 5.84 -2.24 5.61
N SER A 213 5.45 -3.31 6.31
CA SER A 213 5.94 -4.66 6.05
C SER A 213 5.54 -5.16 4.65
N ILE A 214 4.39 -4.73 4.13
CA ILE A 214 3.99 -5.02 2.76
C ILE A 214 4.72 -4.12 1.75
N LEU A 215 4.87 -2.82 2.04
CA LEU A 215 5.53 -1.87 1.14
C LEU A 215 7.00 -2.22 0.87
N ILE A 216 7.73 -2.75 1.86
CA ILE A 216 9.11 -3.19 1.65
C ILE A 216 9.22 -4.38 0.68
N LEU A 217 8.12 -5.08 0.39
CA LEU A 217 8.10 -6.22 -0.54
C LEU A 217 7.84 -5.81 -1.99
N PHE A 218 7.46 -4.55 -2.26
CA PHE A 218 7.21 -4.05 -3.62
C PHE A 218 8.38 -4.16 -4.60
N PRO A 219 9.66 -4.12 -4.17
CA PRO A 219 10.78 -4.42 -5.06
C PRO A 219 10.76 -5.85 -5.61
N MET A 220 10.01 -6.77 -5.01
CA MET A 220 9.85 -8.18 -5.39
C MET A 220 11.09 -9.06 -5.29
N HIS A 221 12.28 -8.49 -5.05
CA HIS A 221 13.52 -9.24 -4.89
C HIS A 221 14.24 -8.90 -3.58
N TRP A 222 15.02 -9.84 -3.06
CA TRP A 222 15.71 -9.74 -1.77
C TRP A 222 16.52 -8.45 -1.58
N LYS A 223 17.37 -8.10 -2.55
CA LYS A 223 18.22 -6.89 -2.45
C LYS A 223 17.40 -5.60 -2.32
N GLY A 224 16.26 -5.54 -3.00
CA GLY A 224 15.37 -4.38 -3.01
C GLY A 224 14.60 -4.29 -1.70
N ALA A 225 14.09 -5.43 -1.21
CA ALA A 225 13.41 -5.49 0.07
C ALA A 225 14.35 -5.11 1.24
N HIS A 226 15.60 -5.59 1.20
CA HIS A 226 16.62 -5.22 2.19
C HIS A 226 16.93 -3.72 2.15
N PHE A 227 17.10 -3.14 0.96
CA PHE A 227 17.31 -1.70 0.82
C PHE A 227 16.11 -0.88 1.33
N ALA A 228 14.90 -1.23 0.87
CA ALA A 228 13.66 -0.57 1.28
C ALA A 228 13.44 -0.67 2.80
N GLY A 229 13.73 -1.83 3.39
CA GLY A 229 13.67 -2.05 4.83
C GLY A 229 14.59 -1.13 5.62
N ARG A 230 15.85 -0.96 5.17
CA ARG A 230 16.80 -0.02 5.83
C ARG A 230 16.32 1.42 5.77
N ILE A 231 15.87 1.87 4.60
CA ILE A 231 15.34 3.24 4.43
C ILE A 231 14.10 3.46 5.31
N ARG A 232 13.20 2.48 5.36
CA ARG A 232 12.01 2.53 6.21
C ARG A 232 12.37 2.59 7.70
N ALA A 233 13.32 1.77 8.16
CA ALA A 233 13.77 1.77 9.54
C ALA A 233 14.38 3.11 9.95
N ILE A 234 15.29 3.67 9.13
CA ILE A 234 15.87 4.99 9.36
C ILE A 234 14.78 6.08 9.36
N GLY A 235 13.86 6.02 8.40
CA GLY A 235 12.72 6.95 8.32
C GLY A 235 11.84 6.92 9.57
N THR A 236 11.49 5.74 10.07
CA THR A 236 10.72 5.58 11.32
C THR A 236 11.49 6.12 12.52
N LEU A 237 12.78 5.80 12.66
CA LEU A 237 13.62 6.31 13.75
C LEU A 237 13.70 7.85 13.75
N MET A 238 13.92 8.46 12.58
CA MET A 238 13.92 9.92 12.45
C MET A 238 12.54 10.51 12.75
N GLY A 239 11.46 9.90 12.26
CA GLY A 239 10.10 10.35 12.53
C GLY A 239 9.76 10.31 14.01
N CYS A 240 10.12 9.23 14.70
CA CYS A 240 9.98 9.13 16.16
C CYS A 240 10.84 10.17 16.89
N ALA A 241 12.09 10.38 16.47
CA ALA A 241 12.96 11.37 17.09
C ALA A 241 12.41 12.80 16.97
N VAL A 242 11.90 13.18 15.79
CA VAL A 242 11.23 14.48 15.61
C VAL A 242 9.96 14.57 16.44
N GLY A 243 9.17 13.49 16.51
CA GLY A 243 7.96 13.43 17.34
C GLY A 243 8.22 13.57 18.84
N PHE A 244 9.42 13.23 19.33
CA PHE A 244 9.81 13.49 20.72
C PHE A 244 10.21 14.96 20.98
N ILE A 245 10.54 15.72 19.93
CA ILE A 245 10.99 17.12 20.04
C ILE A 245 9.80 18.10 19.96
N MET A 246 8.70 17.70 19.32
CA MET A 246 7.47 18.49 19.16
C MET A 246 6.50 18.25 20.31
#